data_AF-A0A4Q6ADN4-F1
#
_entry.id   AF-A0A4Q6ADN4-F1
#
_cell.length_a   1.000
_cell.length_b   1.000
_cell.length_c   1.000
_cell.angle_alpha   90.00
_cell.angle_beta   90.00
_cell.angle_gamma   90.00
#
_symmetry.space_group_name_H-M   'P 1'
#
loop_
_entity.id
_entity.type
_entity.pdbx_description
1 polymer ?
#
loop_
_entity_poly.entity_id
_entity_poly.type
_entity_poly.pdbx_seq_one_letter_code
_entity_poly.pdbx_strand_id
1 'polypeptide(L)'
;MSGYNRTSHEIDYRIFGEEMQCVEIELDPQETAVAESGAFMMMDDGIQMETIFGDGRQQTGGFLGKLMNAGKRLLTGESLFMTAFTNMGHGKKKVYFAAPYAGKIITLDLTRFGGRVICQKDAFLCAAKGVSIGIEFQRRLGTGLFGGEGFIMQKL
;
A
#
# COMPACT_ATOMS: atom_id res chain seq x y z
N MET A 1 5.43 -14.76 22.69
CA MET A 1 6.50 -13.76 22.46
C MET A 1 6.85 -13.76 20.98
N SER A 2 6.30 -12.84 20.19
CA SER A 2 6.66 -12.67 18.77
C SER A 2 7.68 -11.54 18.68
N GLY A 3 8.91 -11.86 18.26
CA GLY A 3 10.04 -10.93 18.17
C GLY A 3 10.03 -10.01 16.96
N TYR A 4 8.85 -9.67 16.42
CA TYR A 4 8.73 -8.71 15.32
C TYR A 4 8.56 -7.31 15.90
N ASN A 5 9.63 -6.52 15.85
CA ASN A 5 9.59 -5.10 16.19
C ASN A 5 8.72 -4.38 15.14
N ARG A 6 7.55 -3.86 15.53
CA ARG A 6 6.66 -3.11 14.62
C ARG A 6 7.37 -1.85 14.16
N THR A 7 7.57 -1.71 12.84
CA THR A 7 8.13 -0.50 12.22
C THR A 7 7.09 0.32 11.46
N SER A 8 5.86 -0.18 11.38
CA SER A 8 4.72 0.50 10.78
C SER A 8 3.88 1.21 11.83
N HIS A 9 3.15 2.23 11.40
CA HIS A 9 2.16 2.90 12.24
C HIS A 9 1.06 1.91 12.64
N GLU A 10 0.48 2.09 13.83
CA GLU A 10 -0.67 1.31 14.29
C GLU A 10 -1.92 2.13 13.99
N ILE A 11 -2.73 1.66 13.05
CA ILE A 11 -3.83 2.45 12.50
C ILE A 11 -5.16 1.75 12.77
N ASP A 12 -6.11 2.51 13.30
CA ASP A 12 -7.48 2.07 13.53
C ASP A 12 -8.28 2.06 12.22
N TYR A 13 -9.17 1.09 12.06
CA TYR A 13 -9.98 0.99 10.85
C TYR A 13 -11.40 0.47 11.10
N ARG A 14 -12.29 0.75 10.15
CA ARG A 14 -13.65 0.22 10.10
C ARG A 14 -14.04 -0.12 8.67
N ILE A 15 -14.58 -1.32 8.45
CA ILE A 15 -15.10 -1.74 7.14
C ILE A 15 -16.61 -1.48 7.10
N PHE A 16 -17.06 -0.90 6.00
CA PHE A 16 -18.47 -0.65 5.71
C PHE A 16 -18.93 -1.49 4.52
N GLY A 17 -20.23 -1.74 4.45
CA GLY A 17 -20.87 -2.43 3.33
C GLY A 17 -20.82 -3.96 3.43
N GLU A 18 -21.68 -4.59 2.65
CA GLU A 18 -21.77 -6.04 2.54
C GLU A 18 -21.20 -6.49 1.20
N GLU A 19 -21.89 -6.32 0.08
CA GLU A 19 -21.41 -6.76 -1.25
C GLU A 19 -20.35 -5.84 -1.85
N MET A 20 -20.49 -4.54 -1.59
CA MET A 20 -19.54 -3.49 -1.97
C MET A 20 -18.95 -2.91 -0.70
N GLN A 21 -17.66 -3.16 -0.45
CA GLN A 21 -17.02 -2.71 0.78
C GLN A 21 -16.07 -1.53 0.56
N CYS A 22 -16.05 -0.63 1.54
CA CYS A 22 -15.00 0.37 1.71
C CYS A 22 -14.44 0.30 3.13
N VAL A 23 -13.19 0.74 3.29
CA VAL A 23 -12.53 0.81 4.59
C VAL A 23 -12.28 2.27 4.94
N GLU A 24 -12.70 2.65 6.14
CA GLU A 24 -12.29 3.87 6.83
C GLU A 24 -11.03 3.58 7.62
N ILE A 25 -10.05 4.45 7.46
CA ILE A 25 -8.79 4.44 8.17
C ILE A 25 -8.73 5.72 9.00
N GLU A 26 -8.60 5.59 10.31
CA GLU A 26 -8.50 6.71 11.25
C GLU A 26 -7.03 6.98 11.58
N LEU A 27 -6.58 8.20 11.31
CA LEU A 27 -5.19 8.63 11.45
C LEU A 27 -5.08 9.66 12.58
N ASP A 28 -4.22 9.40 13.55
CA ASP A 28 -3.74 10.43 14.48
C ASP A 28 -2.88 11.48 13.75
N PRO A 29 -2.66 12.68 14.32
CA PRO A 29 -1.80 13.68 13.72
C PRO A 29 -0.42 13.10 13.37
N GLN A 30 0.04 13.38 12.14
CA GLN A 30 1.27 12.86 11.52
C GLN A 30 1.27 11.37 11.16
N GLU A 31 0.17 10.65 11.38
CA GLU A 31 0.05 9.31 10.85
C GLU A 31 -0.24 9.30 9.36
N THR A 32 0.21 8.23 8.70
CA THR A 32 0.12 8.08 7.26
C THR A 32 -0.39 6.70 6.90
N ALA A 33 -1.40 6.65 6.03
CA ALA A 33 -1.76 5.46 5.27
C ALA A 33 -1.20 5.54 3.85
N VAL A 34 -0.90 4.39 3.24
CA VAL A 34 -0.50 4.28 1.84
C VAL A 34 -1.51 3.43 1.09
N ALA A 35 -1.88 3.83 -0.12
CA ALA A 35 -2.81 3.07 -0.96
C ALA A 35 -2.39 3.11 -2.43
N GLU A 36 -2.86 2.12 -3.20
CA GLU A 36 -2.66 2.12 -4.65
C GLU A 36 -3.45 3.22 -5.34
N SER A 37 -2.93 3.63 -6.49
CA SER A 37 -3.60 4.61 -7.35
C SER A 37 -4.95 4.06 -7.80
N GLY A 38 -6.04 4.79 -7.53
CA GLY A 38 -7.41 4.38 -7.86
C GLY A 38 -8.21 3.77 -6.71
N ALA A 39 -7.59 3.47 -5.56
CA ALA A 39 -8.29 2.99 -4.37
C ALA A 39 -8.95 4.11 -3.55
N PHE A 40 -8.53 5.37 -3.74
CA PHE A 40 -8.99 6.52 -2.97
C PHE A 40 -10.47 6.82 -3.22
N MET A 41 -11.26 6.92 -2.15
CA MET A 41 -12.68 7.23 -2.21
C MET A 41 -12.99 8.65 -1.71
N MET A 42 -12.65 8.97 -0.46
CA MET A 42 -12.85 10.28 0.16
C MET A 42 -11.92 10.45 1.37
N MET A 43 -11.75 11.68 1.85
CA MET A 43 -10.99 12.00 3.06
C MET A 43 -11.54 13.22 3.77
N ASP A 44 -11.27 13.33 5.06
CA ASP A 44 -11.51 14.54 5.83
C ASP A 44 -10.57 15.69 5.41
N ASP A 45 -11.01 16.92 5.68
CA ASP A 45 -10.14 18.08 5.62
C ASP A 45 -8.96 17.96 6.60
N GLY A 46 -7.76 18.30 6.12
CA GLY A 46 -6.49 18.16 6.85
C GLY A 46 -5.70 16.90 6.50
N ILE A 47 -6.24 15.99 5.67
CA ILE A 47 -5.44 14.91 5.05
C ILE A 47 -4.71 15.44 3.82
N GLN A 48 -3.39 15.31 3.81
CA GLN A 48 -2.54 15.66 2.67
C GLN A 48 -2.18 14.41 1.87
N MET A 49 -2.34 14.50 0.54
CA MET A 49 -1.95 13.46 -0.40
C MET A 49 -0.57 13.74 -1.00
N GLU A 50 0.29 12.73 -1.05
CA GLU A 50 1.58 12.78 -1.74
C GLU A 50 1.76 11.51 -2.58
N THR A 51 2.01 11.67 -3.88
CA THR A 51 2.36 10.53 -4.73
C THR A 51 3.79 10.10 -4.43
N ILE A 52 3.93 8.89 -3.88
CA ILE A 52 5.20 8.28 -3.56
C ILE A 52 5.60 7.28 -4.64
N PHE A 53 6.85 7.38 -5.07
CA PHE A 53 7.44 6.41 -5.99
C PHE A 53 8.08 5.30 -5.16
N GLY A 54 7.42 4.14 -5.04
CA GLY A 54 7.91 2.96 -4.32
C GLY A 54 7.36 2.74 -2.91
N ASP A 55 8.09 1.97 -2.10
CA ASP A 55 7.70 1.34 -0.83
C ASP A 55 7.46 2.26 0.37
N GLY A 56 7.40 3.59 0.18
CA GLY A 56 7.07 4.55 1.24
C GLY A 56 8.04 4.60 2.44
N ARG A 57 9.15 3.86 2.42
CA ARG A 57 10.22 3.96 3.42
C ARG A 57 11.04 5.21 3.13
N GLN A 58 11.34 5.95 4.20
CA GLN A 58 12.07 7.22 4.22
C GLN A 58 13.17 7.30 3.13
N GLN A 59 12.99 8.19 2.14
CA GLN A 59 13.98 8.47 1.10
C GLN A 59 15.10 9.38 1.65
N THR A 60 15.92 8.86 2.56
CA THR A 60 17.14 9.53 3.02
C THR A 60 18.26 9.24 2.01
N GLY A 61 18.22 9.91 0.86
CA GLY A 61 19.25 9.79 -0.17
C GLY A 61 19.31 11.04 -1.03
N GLY A 62 20.50 11.62 -1.17
CA GLY A 62 20.74 12.82 -2.00
C GLY A 62 20.31 12.63 -3.47
N PHE A 63 20.32 13.72 -4.22
CA PHE A 63 19.84 13.81 -5.61
C PHE A 63 20.39 12.69 -6.52
N LEU A 64 21.62 12.25 -6.30
CA LEU A 64 22.27 11.17 -7.07
C LEU A 64 21.77 9.76 -6.70
N GLY A 65 21.42 9.54 -5.43
CA GLY A 65 20.80 8.28 -4.97
C GLY A 65 19.36 8.12 -5.45
N LYS A 66 18.63 9.24 -5.59
CA LYS A 66 17.27 9.28 -6.16
C LYS A 66 17.26 8.87 -7.63
N LEU A 67 18.21 9.34 -8.43
CA LEU A 67 18.32 9.01 -9.86
C LEU A 67 18.76 7.57 -10.11
N MET A 68 19.69 7.05 -9.29
CA MET A 68 20.16 5.67 -9.46
C MET A 68 19.10 4.63 -9.04
N ASN A 69 18.28 4.93 -8.03
CA ASN A 69 17.12 4.10 -7.68
C ASN A 69 15.97 4.23 -8.68
N ALA A 70 15.74 5.41 -9.25
CA ALA A 70 14.77 5.59 -10.34
C ALA A 70 15.19 4.84 -11.62
N GLY A 71 16.48 4.87 -11.97
CA GLY A 71 17.04 4.16 -13.13
C GLY A 71 16.98 2.64 -13.02
N LYS A 72 17.29 2.07 -11.84
CA LYS A 72 17.13 0.62 -11.61
C LYS A 72 15.67 0.15 -11.68
N ARG A 73 14.71 1.03 -11.40
CA ARG A 73 13.26 0.73 -11.39
C ARG A 73 12.61 0.80 -12.77
N LEU A 74 13.08 1.69 -13.64
CA LEU A 74 12.70 1.66 -15.06
C LEU A 74 13.12 0.34 -15.74
N LEU A 75 14.23 -0.25 -15.29
CA LEU A 75 14.73 -1.53 -15.80
C LEU A 75 13.95 -2.76 -15.27
N THR A 76 13.21 -2.64 -14.17
CA THR A 76 12.35 -3.71 -13.63
C THR A 76 10.92 -3.70 -14.18
N GLY A 77 10.58 -2.78 -15.08
CA GLY A 77 9.38 -2.86 -15.93
C GLY A 77 8.04 -2.42 -15.31
N GLU A 78 7.94 -2.24 -13.99
CA GLU A 78 6.68 -1.85 -13.35
C GLU A 78 6.86 -0.74 -12.31
N SER A 79 6.29 0.43 -12.60
CA SER A 79 6.22 1.53 -11.64
C SER A 79 5.07 1.30 -10.68
N LEU A 80 5.36 0.87 -9.45
CA LEU A 80 4.39 0.92 -8.35
C LEU A 80 4.23 2.38 -7.91
N PHE A 81 3.18 3.03 -8.41
CA PHE A 81 2.76 4.35 -7.96
C PHE A 81 1.80 4.22 -6.80
N MET A 82 2.25 4.67 -5.63
CA MET A 82 1.49 4.63 -4.40
C MET A 82 1.16 6.06 -3.98
N THR A 83 0.04 6.27 -3.29
CA THR A 83 -0.31 7.56 -2.70
C THR A 83 -0.25 7.44 -1.19
N ALA A 84 0.48 8.36 -0.54
CA ALA A 84 0.53 8.52 0.89
C ALA A 84 -0.51 9.56 1.33
N PHE A 85 -1.31 9.22 2.33
CA PHE A 85 -2.35 10.04 2.93
C PHE A 85 -1.96 10.34 4.37
N THR A 86 -1.53 11.56 4.65
CA THR A 86 -1.00 11.96 5.96
C THR A 86 -1.92 12.95 6.64
N ASN A 87 -2.24 12.72 7.91
CA ASN A 87 -2.97 13.70 8.71
C ASN A 87 -2.04 14.85 9.12
N MET A 88 -2.22 16.01 8.49
CA MET A 88 -1.48 17.25 8.78
C MET A 88 -2.27 18.21 9.69
N GLY A 89 -3.50 17.83 10.05
CA GLY A 89 -4.38 18.61 10.90
C GLY A 89 -4.24 18.30 12.38
N HIS A 90 -5.18 18.85 13.15
CA HIS A 90 -5.35 18.53 14.57
C HIS A 90 -6.46 17.50 14.77
N GLY A 91 -6.28 16.65 15.78
CA GLY A 91 -7.21 15.57 16.11
C GLY A 91 -7.18 14.43 15.10
N LYS A 92 -8.04 13.44 15.34
CA LYS A 92 -8.18 12.27 14.46
C LYS A 92 -8.87 12.66 13.16
N LYS A 93 -8.36 12.14 12.05
CA LYS A 93 -8.89 12.38 10.69
C LYS A 93 -9.03 11.07 9.94
N LYS A 94 -9.95 11.03 8.99
CA LYS A 94 -10.32 9.80 8.30
C LYS A 94 -9.99 9.87 6.82
N VAL A 95 -9.53 8.74 6.29
CA VAL A 95 -9.39 8.50 4.85
C VAL A 95 -10.08 7.18 4.50
N TYR A 96 -10.75 7.16 3.36
CA TYR A 96 -11.57 6.04 2.93
C TYR A 96 -11.02 5.46 1.63
N PHE A 97 -10.92 4.14 1.58
CA PHE A 97 -10.47 3.37 0.41
C PHE A 97 -11.51 2.34 -0.01
N ALA A 98 -11.66 2.14 -1.31
CA ALA A 98 -12.52 1.12 -1.89
C ALA A 98 -11.89 0.56 -3.17
N ALA A 99 -12.10 -0.72 -3.43
CA ALA A 99 -11.68 -1.32 -4.70
C ALA A 99 -12.63 -0.87 -5.84
N PRO A 100 -12.15 -0.78 -7.09
CA PRO A 100 -12.98 -0.41 -8.25
C PRO A 100 -13.92 -1.54 -8.73
N TYR A 101 -14.04 -2.61 -7.96
CA TYR A 101 -14.82 -3.80 -8.27
C TYR A 101 -15.54 -4.32 -7.02
N ALA A 102 -16.61 -5.08 -7.23
CA ALA A 102 -17.37 -5.71 -6.14
C ALA A 102 -16.52 -6.76 -5.42
N GLY A 103 -16.57 -6.75 -4.09
CA GLY A 103 -15.72 -7.62 -3.29
C GLY A 103 -15.72 -7.32 -1.80
N LYS A 104 -15.04 -8.20 -1.07
CA LYS A 104 -14.84 -8.10 0.37
C LYS A 104 -13.41 -7.64 0.66
N ILE A 105 -13.26 -6.77 1.66
CA ILE A 105 -11.96 -6.32 2.16
C ILE A 105 -11.48 -7.31 3.23
N ILE A 106 -10.25 -7.79 3.06
CA ILE A 106 -9.60 -8.72 4.00
C ILE A 106 -8.47 -7.98 4.72
N THR A 107 -8.56 -7.90 6.04
CA THR A 107 -7.54 -7.25 6.88
C THR A 107 -6.48 -8.25 7.30
N LEU A 108 -5.21 -7.90 7.10
CA LEU A 108 -4.09 -8.77 7.42
C LEU A 108 -3.13 -8.08 8.38
N ASP A 109 -2.95 -8.66 9.57
CA ASP A 109 -1.85 -8.28 10.46
C ASP A 109 -0.60 -9.08 10.07
N LEU A 110 0.33 -8.42 9.38
CA LEU A 110 1.56 -9.05 8.89
C LEU A 110 2.37 -9.72 10.01
N THR A 111 2.28 -9.25 11.26
CA THR A 111 3.00 -9.88 12.39
C THR A 111 2.53 -11.30 12.68
N ARG A 112 1.28 -11.62 12.32
CA ARG A 112 0.68 -12.96 12.42
C ARG A 112 1.05 -13.87 11.24
N PHE A 113 1.63 -13.30 10.18
CA PHE A 113 2.06 -14.01 8.97
C PHE A 113 3.60 -14.02 8.81
N GLY A 114 4.35 -13.90 9.91
CA GLY A 114 5.82 -13.87 9.85
C GLY A 114 6.39 -12.62 9.16
N GLY A 115 5.63 -11.52 9.18
CA GLY A 115 6.03 -10.24 8.61
C GLY A 115 6.02 -10.20 7.08
N ARG A 116 5.35 -11.17 6.41
CA ARG A 116 5.31 -11.23 4.95
C ARG A 116 4.02 -11.84 4.43
N VAL A 117 3.43 -11.21 3.42
CA VAL A 117 2.34 -11.79 2.63
C VAL A 117 2.65 -11.62 1.14
N ILE A 118 2.24 -12.58 0.32
CA ILE A 118 2.28 -12.46 -1.14
C ILE A 118 0.83 -12.44 -1.62
N CYS A 119 0.46 -11.43 -2.40
CA CYS A 119 -0.85 -11.28 -3.00
C CYS A 119 -0.73 -10.98 -4.50
N GLN A 120 -1.80 -11.16 -5.27
CA GLN A 120 -1.85 -10.61 -6.63
C GLN A 120 -1.74 -9.09 -6.54
N LYS A 121 -1.08 -8.46 -7.52
CA LYS A 121 -0.93 -7.01 -7.60
C LYS A 121 -2.24 -6.26 -7.34
N ASP A 122 -3.30 -6.60 -8.07
CA ASP A 122 -4.58 -5.88 -7.98
C ASP A 122 -5.37 -6.16 -6.70
N ALA A 123 -4.88 -7.03 -5.81
CA ALA A 123 -5.55 -7.37 -4.55
C ALA A 123 -5.16 -6.44 -3.39
N PHE A 124 -4.08 -5.68 -3.53
CA PHE A 124 -3.67 -4.74 -2.50
C PHE A 124 -4.55 -3.49 -2.54
N LEU A 125 -5.05 -3.04 -1.37
CA LEU A 125 -5.90 -1.85 -1.26
C LEU A 125 -5.16 -0.70 -0.57
N CYS A 126 -4.82 -0.90 0.69
CA CYS A 126 -4.11 0.08 1.51
C CYS A 126 -3.32 -0.60 2.64
N ALA A 127 -2.36 0.12 3.20
CA ALA A 127 -1.59 -0.31 4.36
C ALA A 127 -1.15 0.89 5.22
N ALA A 128 -0.74 0.62 6.45
CA ALA A 128 -0.06 1.61 7.28
C ALA A 128 1.32 1.94 6.70
N LYS A 129 1.74 3.20 6.81
CA LYS A 129 3.12 3.59 6.48
C LYS A 129 4.11 2.74 7.28
N GLY A 130 5.11 2.22 6.57
CA GLY A 130 6.11 1.30 7.10
C GLY A 130 5.97 -0.14 6.60
N VAL A 131 4.85 -0.51 5.97
CA VAL A 131 4.72 -1.75 5.19
C VAL A 131 5.52 -1.63 3.88
N SER A 132 6.30 -2.65 3.54
CA SER A 132 7.16 -2.65 2.35
C SER A 132 6.47 -3.35 1.19
N ILE A 133 6.06 -2.59 0.18
CA ILE A 133 5.36 -3.13 -0.99
C ILE A 133 6.35 -3.28 -2.15
N GLY A 134 6.50 -4.48 -2.67
CA GLY A 134 7.39 -4.75 -3.81
C GLY A 134 6.87 -5.85 -4.71
N ILE A 135 7.36 -5.91 -5.95
CA ILE A 135 7.01 -6.98 -6.89
C ILE A 135 7.72 -8.28 -6.49
N GLU A 136 6.97 -9.37 -6.47
CA GLU A 136 7.47 -10.73 -6.30
C GLU A 136 7.34 -11.49 -7.62
N PHE A 137 8.45 -11.74 -8.30
CA PHE A 137 8.45 -12.52 -9.53
C PHE A 137 8.29 -14.01 -9.23
N GLN A 138 7.18 -14.59 -9.64
CA GLN A 138 6.99 -16.03 -9.58
C GLN A 138 7.79 -16.70 -10.70
N ARG A 139 8.80 -17.51 -10.34
CA ARG A 139 9.73 -18.20 -11.28
C ARG A 139 9.07 -19.19 -12.25
N ARG A 140 7.74 -19.36 -12.25
CA ARG A 140 7.04 -20.29 -13.14
C ARG A 140 6.64 -19.59 -14.45
N LEU A 141 7.57 -19.58 -15.40
CA LEU A 141 7.45 -19.13 -16.80
C LEU A 141 6.47 -19.97 -17.65
N GLY A 142 5.41 -20.55 -17.07
CA GLY A 142 4.57 -21.56 -17.73
C GLY A 142 3.05 -21.38 -17.63
N THR A 143 2.55 -20.36 -16.95
CA THR A 143 1.10 -20.16 -16.74
C THR A 143 0.56 -18.87 -17.37
N GLY A 144 1.32 -18.24 -18.26
CA GLY A 144 0.96 -16.99 -18.94
C GLY A 144 -0.01 -17.20 -20.10
N LEU A 145 -1.29 -17.40 -19.79
CA LEU A 145 -2.39 -17.23 -20.76
C LEU A 145 -3.56 -16.48 -20.09
N PHE A 146 -3.29 -15.28 -19.56
CA PHE A 146 -4.34 -14.33 -19.15
C PHE A 146 -3.94 -12.91 -19.56
N GLY A 147 -4.46 -12.44 -20.70
CA GLY A 147 -4.79 -11.02 -20.88
C GLY A 147 -3.66 -9.98 -21.05
N GLY A 148 -2.42 -10.36 -21.34
CA GLY A 148 -1.42 -9.42 -21.87
C GLY A 148 -0.58 -8.62 -20.86
N GLU A 149 -0.88 -8.65 -19.55
CA GLU A 149 -0.05 -7.99 -18.52
C GLU A 149 0.81 -8.96 -17.68
N GLY A 150 0.53 -10.26 -17.71
CA GLY A 150 1.27 -11.27 -16.94
C GLY A 150 0.81 -11.37 -15.48
N PHE A 151 1.10 -12.50 -14.84
CA PHE A 151 0.69 -12.79 -13.46
C PHE A 151 1.68 -12.13 -12.49
N ILE A 152 1.41 -10.88 -12.11
CA ILE A 152 2.29 -10.09 -11.24
C ILE A 152 1.84 -10.25 -9.79
N MET A 153 2.76 -10.72 -8.95
CA MET A 153 2.53 -10.79 -7.51
C MET A 153 3.21 -9.62 -6.81
N GLN A 154 2.60 -9.17 -5.73
CA GLN A 154 3.19 -8.25 -4.78
C GLN A 154 3.55 -8.98 -3.50
N LYS A 155 4.65 -8.56 -2.90
CA LYS A 155 5.07 -8.90 -1.56
C LYS A 155 4.85 -7.67 -0.67
N LEU A 156 4.15 -7.91 0.44
CA LEU A 156 3.91 -6.98 1.55
C LEU A 156 4.80 -7.36 2.74
#